data_AF-A0A5N5NYA4-F1
#
_entry.id   AF-A0A5N5NYA4-F1
#
_cell.length_a   1.000
_cell.length_b   1.000
_cell.length_c   1.000
_cell.angle_alpha   90.00
_cell.angle_beta   90.00
_cell.angle_gamma   90.00
#
_symmetry.space_group_name_H-M   'P 1'
#
loop_
_entity.id
_entity.type
_entity.pdbx_description
1 polymer ?
#
loop_
_entity_poly.entity_id
_entity_poly.type
_entity_poly.pdbx_seq_one_letter_code
_entity_poly.pdbx_strand_id
1 'polypeptide(L)'
;MVFAGYVGLGGGLESLNFMIDHVFLPPRLPQGDDTNPEGSLDMVRLLYNSVLEFWRAESTSRPAVTPALQMLKRFHETNGSNETLDKQILRDIITNLKSGDIALFHLRRQNAGLLVTARQDDVLFEAFELLAPNKHVMSCQGALLREFPDRAAVVALDKVRNDDFLDVLADTIQKLDVSIAPVARPKTSKAGTTQPEERDTVSPILLTGMLIDVLVGMGRSVDPDRITKRSREHVGWNNAFLPFHRSPTWLLLRVALRLVLDRSAILGGGESCYKPLMAYHHACILDMATQAPKPPIPSDKLFSMTAKLARRIVKLNPQDEPGWLGQIRDIATQSHAVLRSRWEKVQDGDTKLLPLDKLPNLSFDQDSELKLKNLRAHLSWMKSRITCHRSPMGLGDTTHFTSLQHSEPPALSSSEAPKDASMELTQLLDFETWVESALSGWSKSKMDLKATNINHEVSESAVKTLQDLIDVYYERARAAYGGHS
;
A
#
# COMPACT_ATOMS: atom_id res chain seq x y z
N MET A 1 36.23 -16.10 -1.41
CA MET A 1 36.32 -15.53 -0.05
C MET A 1 34.90 -15.43 0.45
N VAL A 2 34.51 -16.35 1.34
CA VAL A 2 33.15 -16.42 1.89
C VAL A 2 32.96 -15.18 2.75
N PHE A 3 31.97 -14.33 2.45
CA PHE A 3 31.56 -13.26 3.37
C PHE A 3 31.37 -13.91 4.73
N ALA A 4 32.12 -13.48 5.75
CA ALA A 4 31.92 -13.95 7.11
C ALA A 4 30.42 -13.83 7.38
N GLY A 5 29.77 -14.99 7.51
CA GLY A 5 28.34 -15.12 7.35
C GLY A 5 27.57 -14.35 8.42
N TYR A 6 26.26 -14.56 8.40
CA TYR A 6 25.21 -14.20 9.37
C TYR A 6 25.60 -13.87 10.84
N VAL A 7 26.76 -14.33 11.32
CA VAL A 7 27.40 -14.15 12.63
C VAL A 7 27.68 -12.67 13.02
N GLY A 8 27.53 -11.72 12.10
CA GLY A 8 27.82 -10.29 12.35
C GLY A 8 26.62 -9.36 12.59
N LEU A 9 25.38 -9.83 12.44
CA LEU A 9 24.17 -9.01 12.67
C LEU A 9 23.66 -9.24 14.10
N GLY A 10 23.59 -8.18 14.91
CA GLY A 10 23.05 -8.27 16.27
C GLY A 10 21.61 -8.80 16.27
N GLY A 11 20.77 -8.25 15.38
CA GLY A 11 19.34 -8.57 15.28
C GLY A 11 19.01 -9.71 14.31
N GLY A 12 20.01 -10.43 13.82
CA GLY A 12 19.84 -11.61 12.96
C GLY A 12 18.91 -11.40 11.76
N LEU A 13 17.81 -12.17 11.71
CA LEU A 13 16.85 -12.16 10.59
C LEU A 13 15.97 -10.90 10.54
N GLU A 14 15.69 -10.27 11.67
CA GLU A 14 14.87 -9.05 11.71
C GLU A 14 15.62 -7.87 11.11
N SER A 15 16.89 -7.69 11.51
CA SER A 15 17.80 -6.71 10.89
C SER A 15 17.94 -6.95 9.38
N LEU A 16 18.03 -8.21 8.95
CA LEU A 16 18.09 -8.54 7.53
C LEU A 16 16.82 -8.16 6.78
N ASN A 17 15.63 -8.46 7.33
CA ASN A 17 14.37 -8.05 6.72
C ASN A 17 14.22 -6.53 6.65
N PHE A 18 14.58 -5.83 7.73
CA PHE A 18 14.61 -4.36 7.78
C PHE A 18 15.50 -3.79 6.66
N MET A 19 16.71 -4.32 6.48
CA MET A 19 17.59 -3.92 5.39
C MET A 19 17.00 -4.23 4.01
N ILE A 20 16.38 -5.40 3.81
CA ILE A 20 15.72 -5.75 2.55
C ILE A 20 14.64 -4.71 2.22
N ASP A 21 13.77 -4.41 3.18
CA ASP A 21 12.63 -3.54 2.98
C ASP A 21 13.07 -2.09 2.70
N HIS A 22 14.09 -1.57 3.39
CA HIS A 22 14.56 -0.20 3.19
C HIS A 22 15.59 -0.02 2.07
N VAL A 23 16.43 -1.00 1.75
CA VAL A 23 17.45 -0.91 0.69
C VAL A 23 16.86 -1.30 -0.68
N PHE A 24 16.18 -2.44 -0.72
CA PHE A 24 15.66 -3.01 -1.97
C PHE A 24 14.28 -2.50 -2.33
N LEU A 25 13.46 -2.10 -1.36
CA LEU A 25 12.06 -1.74 -1.60
C LEU A 25 11.34 -2.82 -2.44
N PRO A 26 11.19 -4.06 -1.93
CA PRO A 26 10.43 -5.10 -2.61
C PRO A 26 8.96 -4.67 -2.79
N PRO A 27 8.18 -5.34 -3.68
CA PRO A 27 6.80 -4.94 -3.96
C PRO A 27 5.87 -4.87 -2.74
N ARG A 28 6.09 -5.73 -1.74
CA ARG A 28 5.34 -5.74 -0.48
C ARG A 28 6.19 -5.13 0.62
N LEU A 29 5.84 -3.91 1.01
CA LEU A 29 6.48 -3.17 2.11
C LEU A 29 5.60 -3.17 3.37
N PRO A 30 6.19 -2.90 4.54
CA PRO A 30 5.42 -2.64 5.75
C PRO A 30 4.38 -1.54 5.51
N GLN A 31 3.25 -1.65 6.21
CA GLN A 31 2.13 -0.72 6.09
C GLN A 31 1.88 0.06 7.39
N GLY A 32 2.84 0.02 8.30
CA GLY A 32 2.88 0.75 9.55
C GLY A 32 4.33 0.92 9.98
N ASP A 33 4.56 1.76 10.97
CA ASP A 33 5.89 2.02 11.51
C ASP A 33 6.64 0.72 11.83
N ASP A 34 7.85 0.62 11.29
CA ASP A 34 8.76 -0.51 11.45
C ASP A 34 10.08 -0.07 12.10
N THR A 35 10.02 0.99 12.92
CA THR A 35 11.16 1.52 13.67
C THR A 35 11.93 0.39 14.35
N ASN A 36 13.15 0.16 13.85
CA ASN A 36 14.05 -0.87 14.34
C ASN A 36 15.44 -0.24 14.56
N PRO A 37 15.76 0.16 15.80
CA PRO A 37 17.07 0.72 16.15
C PRO A 37 18.22 -0.25 15.86
N GLU A 38 18.03 -1.54 16.18
CA GLU A 38 19.04 -2.57 15.95
C GLU A 38 19.25 -2.83 14.46
N GLY A 39 18.17 -2.96 13.68
CA GLY A 39 18.23 -3.08 12.23
C GLY A 39 18.88 -1.87 11.56
N SER A 40 18.67 -0.67 12.10
CA SER A 40 19.36 0.55 11.65
C SER A 40 20.86 0.49 11.95
N LEU A 41 21.25 0.06 13.15
CA LEU A 41 22.65 -0.08 13.54
C LEU A 41 23.37 -1.15 12.72
N ASP A 42 22.74 -2.30 12.52
CA ASP A 42 23.25 -3.39 11.69
C ASP A 42 23.36 -2.97 10.21
N MET A 43 22.47 -2.12 9.70
CA MET A 43 22.60 -1.52 8.38
C MET A 43 23.86 -0.63 8.27
N VAL A 44 24.16 0.17 9.30
CA VAL A 44 25.40 0.97 9.35
C VAL A 44 26.62 0.06 9.36
N ARG A 45 26.64 -0.95 10.25
CA ARG A 45 27.73 -1.94 10.38
C ARG A 45 27.99 -2.64 9.06
N LEU A 46 26.93 -3.13 8.42
CA LEU A 46 27.04 -3.83 7.16
C LEU A 46 27.56 -2.91 6.06
N LEU A 47 27.07 -1.68 5.98
CA LEU A 47 27.56 -0.73 4.99
C LEU A 47 29.05 -0.41 5.21
N TYR A 48 29.47 -0.18 6.45
CA TYR A 48 30.89 -0.02 6.80
C TYR A 48 31.72 -1.21 6.32
N ASN A 49 31.28 -2.44 6.62
CA ASN A 49 31.96 -3.66 6.18
C ASN A 49 31.99 -3.79 4.64
N SER A 50 30.89 -3.48 3.95
CA SER A 50 30.86 -3.46 2.48
C SER A 50 31.85 -2.44 1.90
N VAL A 51 31.97 -1.24 2.49
CA VAL A 51 32.94 -0.22 2.05
C VAL A 51 34.37 -0.67 2.33
N LEU A 52 34.61 -1.31 3.48
CA LEU A 52 35.93 -1.85 3.84
C LEU A 52 36.37 -2.95 2.87
N GLU A 53 35.50 -3.91 2.56
CA GLU A 53 35.79 -4.97 1.58
C GLU A 53 35.97 -4.41 0.16
N PHE A 54 35.15 -3.44 -0.24
CA PHE A 54 35.34 -2.73 -1.51
C PHE A 54 36.70 -2.03 -1.58
N TRP A 55 37.10 -1.33 -0.50
CA TRP A 55 38.40 -0.67 -0.38
C TRP A 55 39.57 -1.68 -0.41
N ARG A 56 39.39 -2.87 0.16
CA ARG A 56 40.39 -3.95 0.11
C ARG A 56 40.55 -4.48 -1.31
N ALA A 57 39.42 -4.72 -2.00
CA ALA A 57 39.38 -5.32 -3.33
C ALA A 57 39.87 -4.39 -4.45
N GLU A 58 39.64 -3.08 -4.35
CA GLU A 58 39.94 -2.12 -5.42
C GLU A 58 41.06 -1.14 -5.02
N SER A 59 42.31 -1.49 -5.33
CA SER A 59 43.49 -0.70 -4.91
C SER A 59 43.52 0.70 -5.50
N THR A 60 43.08 0.86 -6.75
CA THR A 60 43.07 2.12 -7.50
C THR A 60 42.13 3.16 -6.88
N SER A 61 41.01 2.71 -6.30
CA SER A 61 39.98 3.56 -5.72
C SER A 61 40.21 3.90 -4.24
N ARG A 62 41.25 3.34 -3.61
CA ARG A 62 41.51 3.50 -2.17
C ARG A 62 41.59 4.96 -1.72
N PRO A 63 42.35 5.86 -2.37
CA PRO A 63 42.43 7.26 -1.94
C PRO A 63 41.05 7.93 -1.93
N ALA A 64 40.23 7.65 -2.95
CA ALA A 64 38.91 8.24 -3.07
C ALA A 64 37.90 7.68 -2.04
N VAL A 65 38.01 6.39 -1.70
CA VAL A 65 37.10 5.69 -0.77
C VAL A 65 37.49 5.88 0.69
N THR A 66 38.77 6.19 0.99
CA THR A 66 39.28 6.30 2.37
C THR A 66 38.52 7.31 3.23
N PRO A 67 38.20 8.54 2.76
CA PRO A 67 37.41 9.49 3.55
C PRO A 67 36.01 8.96 3.89
N ALA A 68 35.37 8.26 2.96
CA ALA A 68 34.06 7.66 3.16
C ALA A 68 34.12 6.51 4.20
N LEU A 69 35.15 5.67 4.13
CA LEU A 69 35.37 4.59 5.09
C LEU A 69 35.61 5.14 6.51
N GLN A 70 36.44 6.18 6.64
CA GLN A 70 36.72 6.81 7.94
C GLN A 70 35.49 7.53 8.50
N MET A 71 34.71 8.22 7.67
CA MET A 71 33.43 8.82 8.07
C MET A 71 32.47 7.75 8.59
N LEU A 72 32.29 6.64 7.88
CA LEU A 72 31.43 5.54 8.32
C LEU A 72 31.93 4.88 9.60
N LYS A 73 33.25 4.75 9.79
CA LYS A 73 33.85 4.24 11.02
C LYS A 73 33.45 5.12 12.22
N ARG A 74 33.66 6.44 12.12
CA ARG A 74 33.27 7.40 13.16
C ARG A 74 31.76 7.39 13.42
N PHE A 75 30.96 7.32 12.36
CA PHE A 75 29.50 7.22 12.47
C PHE A 75 29.05 5.93 13.14
N HIS A 76 29.75 4.83 12.90
CA HIS A 76 29.48 3.56 13.55
C HIS A 76 29.86 3.59 15.04
N GLU A 77 31.02 4.13 15.38
CA GLU A 77 31.52 4.26 16.76
C GLU A 77 30.62 5.18 17.61
N THR A 78 30.04 6.23 17.01
CA THR A 78 29.10 7.15 17.68
C THR A 78 27.71 6.57 17.92
N ASN A 79 27.21 5.77 16.97
CA ASN A 79 25.87 5.19 17.06
C ASN A 79 25.86 3.77 17.64
N GLY A 80 27.03 3.18 17.89
CA GLY A 80 27.20 1.78 18.25
C GLY A 80 26.90 1.44 19.71
N SER A 81 26.83 2.43 20.60
CA SER A 81 26.67 2.25 22.04
C SER A 81 25.36 2.81 22.61
N ASN A 82 24.84 3.91 22.06
CA ASN A 82 23.69 4.63 22.62
C ASN A 82 22.63 4.93 21.54
N GLU A 83 21.34 4.83 21.90
CA GLU A 83 20.22 5.30 21.05
C GLU A 83 20.25 6.81 20.79
N THR A 84 21.03 7.55 21.58
CA THR A 84 21.14 9.00 21.57
C THR A 84 22.59 9.44 21.41
N LEU A 85 22.80 10.58 20.78
CA LEU A 85 24.14 11.19 20.68
C LEU A 85 24.63 11.64 22.06
N ASP A 86 25.77 11.10 22.50
CA ASP A 86 26.43 11.55 23.72
C ASP A 86 27.20 12.85 23.48
N LYS A 87 27.02 13.82 24.37
CA LYS A 87 27.65 15.14 24.28
C LYS A 87 29.18 15.05 24.31
N GLN A 88 29.75 14.22 25.19
CA GLN A 88 31.20 14.10 25.32
C GLN A 88 31.80 13.44 24.08
N ILE A 89 31.18 12.37 23.58
CA ILE A 89 31.61 11.71 22.33
C ILE A 89 31.56 12.70 21.16
N LEU A 90 30.52 13.54 21.08
CA LEU A 90 30.41 14.55 20.03
C LEU A 90 31.55 15.58 20.14
N ARG A 91 31.81 16.12 21.34
CA ARG A 91 32.94 17.05 21.59
C ARG A 91 34.27 16.42 21.20
N ASP A 92 34.51 15.18 21.61
CA ASP A 92 35.74 14.46 21.32
C ASP A 92 35.94 14.30 19.81
N ILE A 93 34.87 13.99 19.08
CA ILE A 93 34.94 13.86 17.61
C ILE A 93 35.29 15.18 16.97
N ILE A 94 34.55 16.25 17.24
CA ILE A 94 34.78 17.56 16.60
C ILE A 94 36.19 18.07 16.93
N THR A 95 36.64 17.90 18.18
CA THR A 95 37.99 18.31 18.61
C THR A 95 39.08 17.57 17.83
N ASN A 96 38.89 16.27 17.62
CA ASN A 96 39.88 15.40 16.99
C ASN A 96 39.82 15.37 15.45
N LEU A 97 38.87 16.08 14.81
CA LEU A 97 38.84 16.21 13.36
C LEU A 97 40.10 16.94 12.86
N LYS A 98 40.81 16.29 11.95
CA LYS A 98 41.95 16.86 11.20
C LYS A 98 41.47 17.39 9.85
N SER A 99 42.28 18.21 9.20
CA SER A 99 41.97 18.67 7.84
C SER A 99 41.72 17.48 6.91
N GLY A 100 40.58 17.49 6.22
CA GLY A 100 40.08 16.40 5.37
C GLY A 100 39.21 15.37 6.10
N ASP A 101 39.15 15.39 7.43
CA ASP A 101 38.26 14.50 8.18
C ASP A 101 36.80 14.95 8.10
N ILE A 102 35.92 13.94 8.12
CA ILE A 102 34.48 14.11 7.98
C ILE A 102 33.79 13.35 9.10
N ALA A 103 32.88 14.04 9.79
CA ALA A 103 31.94 13.47 10.73
C ALA A 103 30.50 13.58 10.20
N LEU A 104 29.70 12.56 10.49
CA LEU A 104 28.30 12.48 10.11
C LEU A 104 27.48 12.35 11.38
N PHE A 105 26.37 13.07 11.47
CA PHE A 105 25.43 12.97 12.59
C PHE A 105 24.00 12.81 12.05
N HIS A 106 23.24 11.95 12.71
CA HIS A 106 21.82 11.77 12.46
C HIS A 106 21.06 12.44 13.61
N LEU A 107 20.31 13.51 13.34
CA LEU A 107 19.43 14.14 14.33
C LEU A 107 18.04 13.54 14.18
N ARG A 108 17.81 12.42 14.87
CA ARG A 108 16.64 11.55 14.67
C ARG A 108 15.34 12.32 14.92
N ARG A 109 15.32 13.17 15.94
CA ARG A 109 14.15 13.95 16.34
C ARG A 109 13.97 15.25 15.56
N GLN A 110 14.89 15.59 14.65
CA GLN A 110 14.76 16.71 13.71
C GLN A 110 14.64 16.29 12.26
N ASN A 111 14.52 14.99 11.95
CA ASN A 111 14.42 14.53 10.56
C ASN A 111 15.57 15.07 9.68
N ALA A 112 16.79 15.10 10.23
CA ALA A 112 17.90 15.79 9.56
C ALA A 112 19.25 15.09 9.73
N GLY A 113 20.07 15.23 8.69
CA GLY A 113 21.49 14.86 8.69
C GLY A 113 22.36 16.10 8.81
N LEU A 114 23.48 15.96 9.53
CA LEU A 114 24.54 16.96 9.61
C LEU A 114 25.86 16.32 9.19
N LEU A 115 26.47 16.86 8.13
CA LEU A 115 27.80 16.51 7.67
C LEU A 115 28.77 17.62 8.08
N VAL A 116 29.80 17.27 8.84
CA VAL A 116 30.82 18.20 9.34
C VAL A 116 32.14 17.84 8.70
N THR A 117 32.71 18.75 7.91
CA THR A 117 33.99 18.55 7.23
C THR A 117 35.00 19.55 7.78
N ALA A 118 36.07 19.04 8.41
CA ALA A 118 37.18 19.88 8.83
C ALA A 118 38.08 20.16 7.62
N ARG A 119 38.39 21.43 7.39
CA ARG A 119 39.34 21.90 6.38
C ARG A 119 40.57 22.45 7.09
N GLN A 120 41.46 23.07 6.34
CA GLN A 120 42.72 23.58 6.88
C GLN A 120 42.49 24.67 7.95
N ASP A 121 41.66 25.66 7.62
CA ASP A 121 41.45 26.85 8.47
C ASP A 121 40.01 26.98 9.00
N ASP A 122 39.09 26.19 8.47
CA ASP A 122 37.66 26.27 8.78
C ASP A 122 36.98 24.90 8.88
N VAL A 123 35.75 24.91 9.38
CA VAL A 123 34.87 23.75 9.46
C VAL A 123 33.61 24.05 8.67
N LEU A 124 33.30 23.18 7.72
CA LEU A 124 32.07 23.22 6.93
C LEU A 124 31.00 22.36 7.62
N PHE A 125 29.86 22.98 7.89
CA PHE A 125 28.65 22.33 8.40
C PHE A 125 27.61 22.29 7.29
N GLU A 126 27.12 21.10 6.96
CA GLU A 126 26.12 20.91 5.91
C GLU A 126 24.93 20.13 6.47
N ALA A 127 23.77 20.77 6.46
CA ALA A 127 22.53 20.20 6.98
C ALA A 127 21.59 19.81 5.84
N PHE A 128 20.85 18.71 6.02
CA PHE A 128 19.83 18.30 5.07
C PHE A 128 18.71 17.45 5.66
N GLU A 129 17.52 17.57 5.10
CA GLU A 129 16.30 16.84 5.47
C GLU A 129 16.35 15.36 5.04
N LEU A 130 15.87 14.44 5.88
CA LEU A 130 15.90 13.00 5.57
C LEU A 130 14.59 12.46 5.00
N LEU A 131 13.44 12.80 5.58
CA LEU A 131 12.12 12.40 5.13
C LEU A 131 11.39 13.61 4.57
N ALA A 132 10.87 13.50 3.35
CA ALA A 132 10.00 14.54 2.82
C ALA A 132 8.59 14.43 3.43
N PRO A 133 7.84 15.55 3.52
CA PRO A 133 6.45 15.54 3.96
C PRO A 133 5.60 14.49 3.24
N ASN A 134 4.71 13.81 3.98
CA ASN A 134 3.90 12.71 3.44
C ASN A 134 3.13 13.13 2.20
N LYS A 135 2.59 14.36 2.19
CA LYS A 135 1.93 14.95 1.03
C LYS A 135 2.79 14.87 -0.23
N HIS A 136 4.06 15.24 -0.15
CA HIS A 136 4.96 15.27 -1.31
C HIS A 136 5.26 13.85 -1.79
N VAL A 137 5.50 12.92 -0.86
CA VAL A 137 5.76 11.51 -1.21
C VAL A 137 4.55 10.88 -1.89
N MET A 138 3.35 11.08 -1.33
CA MET A 138 2.11 10.48 -1.81
C MET A 138 1.62 11.09 -3.13
N SER A 139 1.88 12.40 -3.37
CA SER A 139 1.50 13.05 -4.62
C SER A 139 2.49 12.81 -5.77
N CYS A 140 3.70 12.32 -5.47
CA CYS A 140 4.75 12.17 -6.47
C CYS A 140 4.55 10.89 -7.29
N GLN A 141 4.47 11.04 -8.62
CA GLN A 141 4.59 9.91 -9.52
C GLN A 141 6.06 9.54 -9.71
N GLY A 142 6.46 8.38 -9.21
CA GLY A 142 7.80 7.83 -9.42
C GLY A 142 8.80 8.15 -8.30
N ALA A 143 9.58 9.23 -8.43
CA ALA A 143 10.63 9.56 -7.46
C ALA A 143 10.74 11.07 -7.26
N LEU A 144 10.88 11.50 -6.01
CA LEU A 144 11.10 12.89 -5.65
C LEU A 144 12.46 13.36 -6.14
N LEU A 145 12.50 14.52 -6.79
CA LEU A 145 13.75 15.20 -7.11
C LEU A 145 14.11 16.09 -5.92
N ARG A 146 15.19 15.75 -5.22
CA ARG A 146 15.66 16.48 -4.03
C ARG A 146 17.13 16.84 -4.22
N GLU A 147 17.53 17.98 -3.68
CA GLU A 147 18.91 18.45 -3.70
C GLU A 147 19.49 18.35 -2.29
N PHE A 148 20.77 17.99 -2.21
CA PHE A 148 21.45 17.79 -0.94
C PHE A 148 22.88 18.34 -1.02
N PRO A 149 23.42 19.00 0.00
CA PRO A 149 22.76 19.43 1.24
C PRO A 149 21.70 20.51 1.01
N ASP A 150 20.91 20.86 2.03
CA ASP A 150 19.92 21.94 1.97
C ASP A 150 20.56 23.29 2.27
N ARG A 151 21.35 23.34 3.34
CA ARG A 151 21.95 24.54 3.92
C ARG A 151 23.36 24.25 4.39
N ALA A 152 24.22 25.26 4.34
CA ALA A 152 25.58 25.13 4.84
C ALA A 152 26.13 26.42 5.47
N ALA A 153 27.02 26.23 6.43
CA ALA A 153 27.77 27.29 7.10
C ALA A 153 29.25 26.91 7.19
N VAL A 154 30.11 27.92 7.19
CA VAL A 154 31.54 27.75 7.42
C VAL A 154 31.93 28.58 8.63
N VAL A 155 32.61 27.96 9.59
CA VAL A 155 33.10 28.62 10.81
C VAL A 155 34.59 28.36 10.95
N ALA A 156 35.35 29.39 11.34
CA ALA A 156 36.80 29.27 11.52
C ALA A 156 37.15 28.19 12.56
N LEU A 157 38.20 27.41 12.30
CA LEU A 157 38.54 26.22 13.07
C LEU A 157 38.90 26.56 14.53
N ASP A 158 39.54 27.70 14.76
CA ASP A 158 39.86 28.25 16.08
C ASP A 158 38.61 28.55 16.91
N LYS A 159 37.58 29.11 16.29
CA LYS A 159 36.27 29.35 16.92
C LYS A 159 35.56 28.04 17.25
N VAL A 160 35.57 27.07 16.34
CA VAL A 160 34.92 25.77 16.57
C VAL A 160 35.61 24.99 17.69
N ARG A 161 36.94 25.13 17.82
CA ARG A 161 37.74 24.48 18.87
C ARG A 161 37.80 25.26 20.19
N ASN A 162 37.18 26.44 20.26
CA ASN A 162 37.00 27.11 21.54
C ASN A 162 36.09 26.26 22.44
N ASP A 163 36.53 26.00 23.68
CA ASP A 163 35.87 25.04 24.57
C ASP A 163 34.42 25.43 24.90
N ASP A 164 34.18 26.72 25.19
CA ASP A 164 32.85 27.24 25.51
C ASP A 164 31.90 27.12 24.32
N PHE A 165 32.38 27.49 23.12
CA PHE A 165 31.59 27.37 21.90
C PHE A 165 31.28 25.91 21.59
N LEU A 166 32.28 25.03 21.69
CA LEU A 166 32.11 23.61 21.43
C LEU A 166 31.16 22.94 22.42
N ASP A 167 31.18 23.36 23.70
CA ASP A 167 30.23 22.87 24.70
C ASP A 167 28.78 23.18 24.32
N VAL A 168 28.52 24.44 23.96
CA VAL A 168 27.19 24.91 23.54
C VAL A 168 26.74 24.24 22.25
N LEU A 169 27.65 24.09 21.28
CA LEU A 169 27.37 23.42 20.02
C LEU A 169 27.01 21.95 20.25
N ALA A 170 27.80 21.25 21.06
CA ALA A 170 27.56 19.84 21.39
C ALA A 170 26.25 19.64 22.14
N ASP A 171 25.98 20.47 23.14
CA ASP A 171 24.71 20.47 23.89
C ASP A 171 23.51 20.73 22.98
N THR A 172 23.62 21.69 22.07
CA THR A 172 22.57 22.00 21.10
C THR A 172 22.30 20.83 20.17
N ILE A 173 23.34 20.23 19.59
CA ILE A 173 23.20 19.07 18.69
C ILE A 173 22.58 17.88 19.44
N GLN A 174 23.03 17.60 20.66
CA GLN A 174 22.44 16.54 21.49
C GLN A 174 20.95 16.80 21.76
N LYS A 175 20.57 18.02 22.17
CA LYS A 175 19.17 18.39 22.41
C LYS A 175 18.29 18.20 21.17
N LEU A 176 18.81 18.55 20.00
CA LEU A 176 18.13 18.34 18.73
C LEU A 176 17.97 16.84 18.40
N ASP A 177 18.92 15.98 18.75
CA ASP A 177 18.80 14.54 18.54
C ASP A 177 17.77 13.88 19.47
N VAL A 178 17.58 14.37 20.70
CA VAL A 178 16.72 13.69 21.70
C VAL A 178 15.31 14.27 21.82
N SER A 179 15.08 15.52 21.42
CA SER A 179 13.80 16.21 21.64
C SER A 179 13.17 16.71 20.34
N ILE A 180 11.83 16.60 20.24
CA ILE A 180 11.06 17.21 19.14
C ILE A 180 10.47 18.52 19.67
N ALA A 181 10.81 19.65 19.06
CA ALA A 181 10.21 20.92 19.44
C ALA A 181 8.80 21.07 18.82
N PRO A 182 7.83 21.66 19.54
CA PRO A 182 6.48 21.88 19.01
C PRO A 182 6.44 22.68 17.70
N VAL A 183 7.41 23.59 17.48
CA VAL A 183 7.52 24.40 16.25
C VAL A 183 7.91 23.55 15.03
N ALA A 184 8.61 22.43 15.24
CA ALA A 184 9.03 21.52 14.18
C ALA A 184 7.97 20.47 13.83
N ARG A 185 6.92 20.32 14.64
CA ARG A 185 5.82 19.40 14.34
C ARG A 185 4.82 20.03 13.36
N PRO A 186 4.50 19.34 12.26
CA PRO A 186 3.36 19.71 11.43
C PRO A 186 2.07 19.76 12.26
N LYS A 187 1.14 20.61 11.84
CA LYS A 187 -0.17 20.77 12.48
C LYS A 187 -1.27 20.49 11.46
N THR A 188 -2.35 19.87 11.92
CA THR A 188 -3.56 19.63 11.14
C THR A 188 -4.76 20.27 11.81
N SER A 189 -5.79 20.61 11.04
CA SER A 189 -7.07 21.05 11.58
C SER A 189 -8.04 19.88 11.59
N LYS A 190 -8.54 19.51 12.78
CA LYS A 190 -9.55 18.46 12.97
C LYS A 190 -10.69 19.07 13.79
N ALA A 191 -11.93 18.98 13.27
CA ALA A 191 -13.12 19.52 13.91
C ALA A 191 -12.95 20.99 14.38
N GLY A 192 -12.34 21.84 13.54
CA GLY A 192 -12.10 23.25 13.84
C GLY A 192 -10.96 23.54 14.83
N THR A 193 -10.28 22.50 15.36
CA THR A 193 -9.17 22.64 16.30
C THR A 193 -7.85 22.26 15.64
N THR A 194 -6.81 23.08 15.83
CA THR A 194 -5.47 22.79 15.32
C THR A 194 -4.70 21.90 16.30
N GLN A 195 -4.31 20.70 15.86
CA GLN A 195 -3.57 19.74 16.66
C GLN A 195 -2.27 19.32 15.96
N PRO A 196 -1.22 18.89 16.69
CA PRO A 196 -0.05 18.28 16.08
C PRO A 196 -0.43 17.07 15.23
N GLU A 197 0.07 16.98 14.01
CA GLU A 197 -0.13 15.83 13.14
C GLU A 197 1.03 14.85 13.34
N GLU A 198 0.82 13.86 14.20
CA GLU A 198 1.86 12.88 14.57
C GLU A 198 2.25 11.93 13.44
N ARG A 199 1.41 11.78 12.42
CA ARG A 199 1.66 10.86 11.30
C ARG A 199 2.54 11.46 10.21
N ASP A 200 2.72 12.77 10.20
CA ASP A 200 3.56 13.46 9.21
C ASP A 200 5.00 13.63 9.70
N THR A 201 5.91 13.97 8.80
CA THR A 201 7.34 14.07 9.10
C THR A 201 7.67 15.35 9.85
N VAL A 202 8.56 15.25 10.85
CA VAL A 202 9.08 16.42 11.56
C VAL A 202 9.83 17.34 10.58
N SER A 203 9.65 18.66 10.72
CA SER A 203 10.39 19.65 9.94
C SER A 203 11.84 19.76 10.41
N PRO A 204 12.83 19.82 9.50
CA PRO A 204 14.24 19.96 9.85
C PRO A 204 14.64 21.39 10.27
N ILE A 205 13.67 22.30 10.40
CA ILE A 205 13.88 23.76 10.54
C ILE A 205 14.79 24.16 11.71
N LEU A 206 14.86 23.37 12.78
CA LEU A 206 15.76 23.67 13.90
C LEU A 206 17.22 23.40 13.55
N LEU A 207 17.50 22.43 12.67
CA LEU A 207 18.84 22.23 12.15
C LEU A 207 19.10 23.19 10.99
N THR A 208 18.28 23.12 9.94
CA THR A 208 18.54 23.79 8.65
C THR A 208 18.33 25.31 8.72
N GLY A 209 17.41 25.76 9.57
CA GLY A 209 17.19 27.18 9.88
C GLY A 209 18.00 27.59 11.10
N MET A 210 17.57 27.22 12.30
CA MET A 210 18.14 27.79 13.54
C MET A 210 19.64 27.52 13.72
N LEU A 211 20.08 26.26 13.80
CA LEU A 211 21.49 25.97 14.12
C LEU A 211 22.42 26.44 13.00
N ILE A 212 22.07 26.17 11.74
CA ILE A 212 22.89 26.64 10.61
C ILE A 212 22.95 28.18 10.56
N ASP A 213 21.85 28.90 10.80
CA ASP A 213 21.86 30.37 10.79
C ASP A 213 22.71 30.95 11.94
N VAL A 214 22.71 30.32 13.11
CA VAL A 214 23.63 30.67 14.21
C VAL A 214 25.08 30.47 13.78
N LEU A 215 25.40 29.35 13.12
CA LEU A 215 26.75 29.08 12.60
C LEU A 215 27.14 30.08 11.50
N VAL A 216 26.21 30.49 10.64
CA VAL A 216 26.42 31.55 9.65
C VAL A 216 26.76 32.87 10.35
N GLY A 217 26.06 33.25 11.41
CA GLY A 217 26.34 34.46 12.17
C GLY A 217 27.72 34.46 12.85
N MET A 218 28.21 33.28 13.24
CA MET A 218 29.54 33.11 13.84
C MET A 218 30.69 33.04 12.82
N GLY A 219 30.37 32.64 11.59
CA GLY A 219 31.31 32.48 10.49
C GLY A 219 30.80 33.15 9.22
N ARG A 220 30.41 32.34 8.23
CA ARG A 220 29.85 32.83 6.97
C ARG A 220 28.86 31.84 6.33
N SER A 221 27.93 32.39 5.57
CA SER A 221 27.05 31.62 4.69
C SER A 221 27.81 31.13 3.47
N VAL A 222 27.53 29.91 3.05
CA VAL A 222 28.00 29.35 1.79
C VAL A 222 26.87 28.62 1.08
N ASP A 223 26.85 28.68 -0.25
CA ASP A 223 26.01 27.76 -1.01
C ASP A 223 26.73 26.41 -1.06
N PRO A 224 26.10 25.31 -0.56
CA PRO A 224 26.75 24.01 -0.56
C PRO A 224 26.90 23.44 -1.97
N ASP A 225 27.91 22.61 -2.16
CA ASP A 225 28.07 21.81 -3.39
C ASP A 225 27.00 20.72 -3.43
N ARG A 226 25.89 20.99 -4.14
CA ARG A 226 24.71 20.13 -4.15
C ARG A 226 24.83 18.96 -5.10
N ILE A 227 24.33 17.81 -4.65
CA ILE A 227 23.97 16.68 -5.48
C ILE A 227 22.46 16.66 -5.70
N THR A 228 22.03 16.37 -6.92
CA THR A 228 20.63 16.09 -7.21
C THR A 228 20.36 14.60 -7.10
N LYS A 229 19.36 14.22 -6.31
CA LYS A 229 18.97 12.83 -6.07
C LYS A 229 17.51 12.61 -6.43
N ARG A 230 17.27 11.54 -7.20
CA ARG A 230 15.93 10.94 -7.33
C ARG A 230 15.67 10.03 -6.13
N SER A 231 15.05 10.58 -5.09
CA SER A 231 14.68 9.91 -3.85
C SER A 231 13.42 9.06 -4.06
N ARG A 232 13.59 7.74 -4.05
CA ARG A 232 12.48 6.78 -3.95
C ARG A 232 12.08 6.63 -2.50
N GLU A 233 11.31 7.58 -2.00
CA GLU A 233 10.67 7.51 -0.69
C GLU A 233 9.37 6.73 -0.81
N HIS A 234 8.90 6.18 0.30
CA HIS A 234 7.66 5.44 0.36
C HIS A 234 7.02 5.71 1.71
N VAL A 235 5.71 5.97 1.69
CA VAL A 235 4.86 6.09 2.86
C VAL A 235 3.80 5.00 2.74
N GLY A 236 3.80 4.05 3.68
CA GLY A 236 2.86 2.93 3.72
C GLY A 236 1.94 3.10 4.92
N TRP A 237 0.62 3.04 4.72
CA TRP A 237 -0.32 3.14 5.83
C TRP A 237 -1.54 2.26 5.56
N ASN A 238 -1.70 1.21 6.36
CA ASN A 238 -2.87 0.35 6.36
C ASN A 238 -3.21 -0.04 7.81
N ASN A 239 -4.26 0.57 8.36
CA ASN A 239 -4.76 0.30 9.71
C ASN A 239 -3.65 0.29 10.79
N ALA A 240 -2.77 1.30 10.76
CA ALA A 240 -1.66 1.47 11.70
C ALA A 240 -1.72 2.82 12.43
N PHE A 241 -1.10 2.91 13.60
CA PHE A 241 -1.03 4.16 14.36
C PHE A 241 -0.15 5.20 13.64
N LEU A 242 1.09 4.83 13.36
CA LEU A 242 2.06 5.58 12.55
C LEU A 242 2.28 4.88 11.19
N PRO A 243 2.49 5.64 10.12
CA PRO A 243 2.81 5.07 8.82
C PRO A 243 4.24 4.50 8.78
N PHE A 244 4.46 3.57 7.85
CA PHE A 244 5.80 3.18 7.42
C PHE A 244 6.44 4.35 6.68
N HIS A 245 7.68 4.66 7.02
CA HIS A 245 8.57 5.50 6.22
C HIS A 245 9.80 4.71 5.82
N ARG A 246 10.28 4.92 4.60
CA ARG A 246 11.60 4.41 4.23
C ARG A 246 12.67 5.00 5.17
N SER A 247 13.53 4.14 5.72
CA SER A 247 14.56 4.49 6.71
C SER A 247 15.30 5.82 6.42
N PRO A 248 15.22 6.82 7.33
CA PRO A 248 15.97 8.07 7.21
C PRO A 248 17.48 7.85 7.31
N THR A 249 17.91 6.92 8.16
CA THR A 249 19.32 6.49 8.27
C THR A 249 19.86 6.02 6.93
N TRP A 250 19.06 5.25 6.17
CA TRP A 250 19.48 4.81 4.85
C TRP A 250 19.67 5.96 3.85
N LEU A 251 18.80 6.98 3.89
CA LEU A 251 19.00 8.15 3.03
C LEU A 251 20.23 8.93 3.46
N LEU A 252 20.42 9.15 4.76
CA LEU A 252 21.58 9.82 5.35
C LEU A 252 22.89 9.22 4.83
N LEU A 253 23.07 7.90 5.01
CA LEU A 253 24.24 7.17 4.55
C LEU A 253 24.46 7.31 3.04
N ARG A 254 23.38 7.22 2.25
CA ARG A 254 23.45 7.33 0.80
C ARG A 254 23.76 8.73 0.29
N VAL A 255 23.37 9.77 1.00
CA VAL A 255 23.66 11.17 0.66
C VAL A 255 25.10 11.48 1.06
N ALA A 256 25.48 11.18 2.31
CA ALA A 256 26.83 11.37 2.81
C ALA A 256 27.87 10.64 1.96
N LEU A 257 27.68 9.34 1.69
CA LEU A 257 28.59 8.59 0.81
C LEU A 257 28.71 9.19 -0.59
N ARG A 258 27.61 9.70 -1.16
CA ARG A 258 27.65 10.31 -2.48
C ARG A 258 28.45 11.61 -2.46
N LEU A 259 28.18 12.49 -1.48
CA LEU A 259 28.89 13.75 -1.33
C LEU A 259 30.39 13.52 -1.17
N VAL A 260 30.78 12.61 -0.26
CA VAL A 260 32.19 12.31 -0.01
C VAL A 260 32.88 11.71 -1.24
N LEU A 261 32.28 10.69 -1.87
CA LEU A 261 32.90 10.02 -3.02
C LEU A 261 32.94 10.89 -4.28
N ASP A 262 31.93 11.72 -4.51
CA ASP A 262 31.94 12.65 -5.65
C ASP A 262 33.01 13.73 -5.46
N ARG A 263 33.13 14.30 -4.26
CA ARG A 263 34.18 15.29 -3.94
C ARG A 263 35.58 14.70 -4.05
N SER A 264 35.77 13.49 -3.51
CA SER A 264 37.03 12.76 -3.66
C SER A 264 37.40 12.50 -5.13
N ALA A 265 36.41 12.17 -5.96
CA ALA A 265 36.63 11.92 -7.38
C ALA A 265 37.03 13.20 -8.14
N ILE A 266 36.40 14.32 -7.83
CA ILE A 266 36.76 15.64 -8.38
C ILE A 266 38.21 15.99 -8.02
N LEU A 267 38.60 15.82 -6.76
CA LEU A 267 39.97 16.09 -6.30
C LEU A 267 41.00 15.15 -6.95
N GLY A 268 40.63 13.89 -7.17
CA GLY A 268 41.49 12.88 -7.79
C GLY A 268 41.49 12.88 -9.33
N GLY A 269 40.70 13.74 -9.98
CA GLY A 269 40.56 13.77 -11.44
C GLY A 269 39.94 12.51 -12.05
N GLY A 270 39.11 11.78 -11.29
CA GLY A 270 38.53 10.50 -11.70
C GLY A 270 37.00 10.44 -11.62
N GLU A 271 36.44 9.27 -11.89
CA GLU A 271 35.01 9.03 -11.72
C GLU A 271 34.64 8.61 -10.28
N SER A 272 33.44 8.98 -9.85
CA SER A 272 32.93 8.62 -8.53
C SER A 272 32.62 7.12 -8.42
N CYS A 273 33.29 6.45 -7.49
CA CYS A 273 33.06 5.05 -7.14
C CYS A 273 31.73 4.80 -6.41
N TYR A 274 30.89 5.83 -6.19
CA TYR A 274 29.62 5.69 -5.47
C TYR A 274 28.72 4.62 -6.09
N LYS A 275 28.50 4.64 -7.41
CA LYS A 275 27.55 3.71 -8.03
C LYS A 275 28.05 2.25 -7.97
N PRO A 276 29.33 1.95 -8.29
CA PRO A 276 29.93 0.63 -8.06
C PRO A 276 29.81 0.15 -6.61
N LEU A 277 30.22 0.99 -5.64
CA LEU A 277 30.16 0.67 -4.22
C LEU A 277 28.73 0.36 -3.76
N MET A 278 27.75 1.14 -4.23
CA MET A 278 26.35 0.87 -3.92
C MET A 278 25.86 -0.46 -4.51
N ALA A 279 26.31 -0.84 -5.72
CA ALA A 279 25.99 -2.15 -6.30
C ALA A 279 26.61 -3.28 -5.49
N TYR A 280 27.87 -3.11 -5.08
CA TYR A 280 28.59 -4.06 -4.22
C TYR A 280 27.87 -4.27 -2.88
N HIS A 281 27.49 -3.20 -2.20
CA HIS A 281 26.72 -3.30 -0.95
C HIS A 281 25.36 -4.00 -1.12
N HIS A 282 24.67 -3.79 -2.25
CA HIS A 282 23.44 -4.57 -2.52
C HIS A 282 23.75 -6.06 -2.68
N ALA A 283 24.86 -6.41 -3.33
CA ALA A 283 25.26 -7.81 -3.44
C ALA A 283 25.56 -8.42 -2.07
N CYS A 284 26.23 -7.71 -1.16
CA CYS A 284 26.44 -8.19 0.21
C CYS A 284 25.13 -8.53 0.94
N ILE A 285 24.10 -7.67 0.82
CA ILE A 285 22.77 -7.95 1.41
C ILE A 285 22.11 -9.15 0.74
N LEU A 286 22.20 -9.26 -0.59
CA LEU A 286 21.66 -10.40 -1.33
C LEU A 286 22.32 -11.72 -0.94
N ASP A 287 23.63 -11.70 -0.71
CA ASP A 287 24.39 -12.88 -0.29
C ASP A 287 23.89 -13.38 1.07
N MET A 288 23.78 -12.48 2.08
CA MET A 288 23.22 -12.85 3.38
C MET A 288 21.77 -13.33 3.28
N ALA A 289 20.93 -12.71 2.45
CA ALA A 289 19.56 -13.14 2.22
C ALA A 289 19.48 -14.52 1.57
N THR A 290 20.42 -14.84 0.69
CA THR A 290 20.50 -16.14 0.00
C THR A 290 20.96 -17.24 0.96
N GLN A 291 21.87 -16.91 1.88
CA GLN A 291 22.43 -17.84 2.88
C GLN A 291 21.63 -17.92 4.19
N ALA A 292 20.53 -17.17 4.32
CA ALA A 292 19.74 -17.11 5.54
C ALA A 292 19.21 -18.50 5.96
N PRO A 293 19.52 -18.97 7.19
CA PRO A 293 19.30 -20.37 7.56
C PRO A 293 17.82 -20.73 7.72
N LYS A 294 17.09 -20.13 8.67
CA LYS A 294 15.64 -20.35 8.89
C LYS A 294 14.98 -19.18 9.67
N PRO A 295 13.70 -18.83 9.35
CA PRO A 295 13.04 -19.15 8.09
C PRO A 295 13.78 -18.51 6.90
N PRO A 296 13.83 -19.18 5.73
CA PRO A 296 14.50 -18.63 4.56
C PRO A 296 13.78 -17.39 4.06
N ILE A 297 14.51 -16.45 3.45
CA ILE A 297 13.91 -15.29 2.81
C ILE A 297 12.99 -15.74 1.67
N PRO A 298 11.74 -15.24 1.57
CA PRO A 298 10.80 -15.58 0.51
C PRO A 298 11.36 -15.41 -0.91
N SER A 299 10.93 -16.28 -1.83
CA SER A 299 11.45 -16.31 -3.21
C SER A 299 11.14 -15.03 -4.00
N ASP A 300 10.00 -14.40 -3.75
CA ASP A 300 9.61 -13.12 -4.36
C ASP A 300 10.54 -11.96 -3.92
N LYS A 301 10.93 -11.92 -2.63
CA LYS A 301 11.92 -10.97 -2.11
C LYS A 301 13.28 -11.22 -2.76
N LEU A 302 13.79 -12.45 -2.75
CA LEU A 302 15.07 -12.81 -3.38
C LEU A 302 15.10 -12.46 -4.86
N PHE A 303 14.05 -12.81 -5.62
CA PHE A 303 13.95 -12.45 -7.04
C PHE A 303 13.98 -10.94 -7.25
N SER A 304 13.21 -10.19 -6.44
CA SER A 304 13.18 -8.72 -6.51
C SER A 304 14.54 -8.10 -6.24
N MET A 305 15.29 -8.66 -5.27
CA MET A 305 16.64 -8.22 -4.93
C MET A 305 17.63 -8.48 -6.07
N THR A 306 17.65 -9.71 -6.59
CA THR A 306 18.51 -10.12 -7.72
C THR A 306 18.20 -9.29 -8.98
N ALA A 307 16.93 -9.10 -9.31
CA ALA A 307 16.53 -8.26 -10.46
C ALA A 307 16.95 -6.79 -10.29
N LYS A 308 16.88 -6.24 -9.07
CA LYS A 308 17.34 -4.88 -8.79
C LYS A 308 18.86 -4.75 -8.92
N LEU A 309 19.60 -5.74 -8.43
CA LEU A 309 21.06 -5.79 -8.55
C LEU A 309 21.48 -5.91 -10.02
N ALA A 310 20.91 -6.85 -10.77
CA ALA A 310 21.17 -7.02 -12.20
C ALA A 310 20.93 -5.73 -12.99
N ARG A 311 19.79 -5.06 -12.77
CA ARG A 311 19.51 -3.75 -13.41
C ARG A 311 20.51 -2.66 -13.04
N ARG A 312 21.07 -2.68 -11.81
CA ARG A 312 22.12 -1.71 -11.41
C ARG A 312 23.40 -1.95 -12.20
N ILE A 313 23.80 -3.21 -12.35
CA ILE A 313 25.00 -3.59 -13.11
C ILE A 313 24.85 -3.20 -14.58
N VAL A 314 23.71 -3.50 -15.21
CA VAL A 314 23.42 -3.11 -16.60
C VAL A 314 23.49 -1.58 -16.78
N LYS A 315 22.97 -0.82 -15.82
CA LYS A 315 23.05 0.66 -15.83
C LYS A 315 24.44 1.22 -15.58
N LEU A 316 25.28 0.49 -14.85
CA LEU A 316 26.67 0.86 -14.64
C LEU A 316 27.49 0.68 -15.91
N ASN A 317 27.17 -0.34 -16.71
CA ASN A 317 27.85 -0.68 -17.95
C ASN A 317 29.40 -0.59 -17.82
N PRO A 318 30.00 -1.35 -16.87
CA PRO A 318 31.44 -1.32 -16.67
C PRO A 318 32.14 -1.81 -17.94
N GLN A 319 33.17 -1.07 -18.38
CA GLN A 319 33.94 -1.40 -19.59
C GLN A 319 34.85 -2.61 -19.36
N ASP A 320 35.46 -2.66 -18.17
CA ASP A 320 36.31 -3.76 -17.72
C ASP A 320 35.54 -4.71 -16.79
N GLU A 321 36.18 -5.83 -16.41
CA GLU A 321 35.69 -6.75 -15.38
C GLU A 321 36.45 -6.54 -14.05
N PRO A 322 36.11 -5.47 -13.28
CA PRO A 322 36.78 -5.21 -12.00
C PRO A 322 36.45 -6.30 -10.99
N GLY A 323 37.33 -6.51 -10.00
CA GLY A 323 37.20 -7.61 -9.04
C GLY A 323 35.87 -7.60 -8.25
N TRP A 324 35.31 -6.41 -8.00
CA TRP A 324 33.99 -6.29 -7.37
C TRP A 324 32.87 -6.87 -8.25
N LEU A 325 32.97 -6.78 -9.58
CA LEU A 325 31.94 -7.25 -10.50
C LEU A 325 31.86 -8.79 -10.52
N GLY A 326 33.01 -9.46 -10.49
CA GLY A 326 33.08 -10.92 -10.40
C GLY A 326 32.35 -11.44 -9.15
N GLN A 327 32.63 -10.85 -7.98
CA GLN A 327 31.94 -11.22 -6.74
C GLN A 327 30.42 -11.00 -6.81
N ILE A 328 29.97 -9.90 -7.42
CA ILE A 328 28.54 -9.64 -7.61
C ILE A 328 27.90 -10.70 -8.52
N ARG A 329 28.59 -11.11 -9.60
CA ARG A 329 28.10 -12.16 -10.52
C ARG A 329 27.97 -13.51 -9.82
N ASP A 330 28.94 -13.87 -8.98
CA ASP A 330 28.89 -15.11 -8.20
C ASP A 330 27.69 -15.14 -7.25
N ILE A 331 27.48 -14.04 -6.51
CA ILE A 331 26.33 -13.90 -5.60
C ILE A 331 25.00 -13.97 -6.36
N ALA A 332 24.90 -13.28 -7.50
CA ALA A 332 23.69 -13.30 -8.32
C ALA A 332 23.40 -14.71 -8.86
N THR A 333 24.45 -15.44 -9.29
CA THR A 333 24.35 -16.81 -9.77
C THR A 333 23.91 -17.76 -8.67
N GLN A 334 24.48 -17.63 -7.46
CA GLN A 334 24.11 -18.42 -6.30
C GLN A 334 22.64 -18.17 -5.89
N SER A 335 22.22 -16.90 -5.86
CA SER A 335 20.83 -16.55 -5.57
C SER A 335 19.86 -17.13 -6.61
N HIS A 336 20.24 -17.09 -7.90
CA HIS A 336 19.45 -17.69 -8.97
C HIS A 336 19.38 -19.21 -8.86
N ALA A 337 20.46 -19.89 -8.48
CA ALA A 337 20.46 -21.33 -8.23
C ALA A 337 19.51 -21.72 -7.09
N VAL A 338 19.49 -20.94 -6.00
CA VAL A 338 18.53 -21.13 -4.89
C VAL A 338 17.09 -20.97 -5.37
N LEU A 339 16.78 -19.92 -6.15
CA LEU A 339 15.45 -19.71 -6.71
C LEU A 339 15.01 -20.84 -7.64
N ARG A 340 15.92 -21.31 -8.51
CA ARG A 340 15.67 -22.45 -9.40
C ARG A 340 15.36 -23.72 -8.62
N SER A 341 16.18 -24.07 -7.62
CA SER A 341 15.95 -25.25 -6.80
C SER A 341 14.61 -25.19 -6.04
N ARG A 342 14.22 -24.01 -5.54
CA ARG A 342 12.90 -23.83 -4.91
C ARG A 342 11.76 -24.02 -5.90
N TRP A 343 11.92 -23.53 -7.13
CA TRP A 343 10.92 -23.68 -8.17
C TRP A 343 10.77 -25.14 -8.61
N GLU A 344 11.87 -25.85 -8.83
CA GLU A 344 11.86 -27.30 -9.14
C GLU A 344 11.10 -28.09 -8.06
N LYS A 345 11.34 -27.81 -6.77
CA LYS A 345 10.58 -28.45 -5.67
C LYS A 345 9.07 -28.17 -5.72
N VAL A 346 8.68 -26.95 -6.10
CA VAL A 346 7.25 -26.60 -6.27
C VAL A 346 6.66 -27.37 -7.44
N GLN A 347 7.40 -27.45 -8.56
CA GLN A 347 6.99 -28.22 -9.73
C GLN A 347 6.85 -29.70 -9.38
N ASP A 348 7.83 -30.31 -8.71
CA ASP A 348 7.78 -31.71 -8.29
C ASP A 348 6.58 -31.99 -7.36
N GLY A 349 6.31 -31.09 -6.41
CA GLY A 349 5.17 -31.20 -5.49
C GLY A 349 3.81 -31.02 -6.17
N ASP A 350 3.74 -30.24 -7.24
CA ASP A 350 2.51 -30.01 -8.02
C ASP A 350 2.43 -30.90 -9.28
N THR A 351 3.41 -31.79 -9.48
CA THR A 351 3.37 -32.83 -10.51
C THR A 351 2.38 -33.89 -10.07
N LYS A 352 1.09 -33.55 -10.08
CA LYS A 352 0.03 -34.54 -10.01
C LYS A 352 0.13 -35.36 -11.28
N LEU A 353 0.43 -36.64 -11.13
CA LEU A 353 0.10 -37.63 -12.14
C LEU A 353 -1.41 -37.57 -12.32
N LEU A 354 -1.85 -36.80 -13.31
CA LEU A 354 -3.25 -36.82 -13.72
C LEU A 354 -3.53 -38.27 -14.13
N PRO A 355 -4.56 -38.92 -13.56
CA PRO A 355 -4.96 -40.26 -13.97
C PRO A 355 -5.64 -40.18 -15.34
N LEU A 356 -4.80 -39.95 -16.37
CA LEU A 356 -5.19 -39.87 -17.77
C LEU A 356 -5.57 -41.26 -18.31
N ASP A 357 -5.23 -42.33 -17.58
CA ASP A 357 -5.64 -43.71 -17.81
C ASP A 357 -7.15 -43.92 -17.75
N LYS A 358 -7.89 -43.00 -17.09
CA LYS A 358 -9.35 -43.03 -17.02
C LYS A 358 -10.04 -42.24 -18.14
N LEU A 359 -9.31 -41.40 -18.87
CA LEU A 359 -9.87 -40.62 -19.99
C LEU A 359 -10.50 -41.48 -21.09
N PRO A 360 -9.95 -42.65 -21.48
CA PRO A 360 -10.55 -43.49 -22.51
C PRO A 360 -11.88 -44.12 -22.08
N ASN A 361 -12.17 -44.19 -20.78
CA ASN A 361 -13.38 -44.80 -20.23
C ASN A 361 -14.48 -43.75 -19.89
N LEU A 362 -14.23 -42.47 -20.17
CA LEU A 362 -15.25 -41.44 -20.02
C LEU A 362 -16.35 -41.66 -21.06
N SER A 363 -17.60 -41.73 -20.59
CA SER A 363 -18.76 -41.88 -21.46
C SER A 363 -19.58 -40.61 -21.34
N PHE A 364 -19.28 -39.64 -22.21
CA PHE A 364 -19.96 -38.33 -22.18
C PHE A 364 -21.49 -38.45 -22.21
N ASP A 365 -22.02 -39.44 -22.91
CA ASP A 365 -23.46 -39.71 -22.97
C ASP A 365 -24.02 -40.16 -21.61
N GLN A 366 -23.31 -41.01 -20.86
CA GLN A 366 -23.73 -41.46 -19.53
C GLN A 366 -23.45 -40.39 -18.45
N ASP A 367 -22.34 -39.67 -18.59
CA ASP A 367 -21.85 -38.67 -17.64
C ASP A 367 -22.62 -37.33 -17.76
N SER A 368 -23.31 -37.11 -18.89
CA SER A 368 -24.26 -36.00 -19.08
C SER A 368 -25.72 -36.38 -18.77
N GLU A 369 -26.00 -37.67 -18.52
CA GLU A 369 -27.35 -38.16 -18.23
C GLU A 369 -27.73 -37.87 -16.76
N LEU A 370 -28.41 -36.74 -16.55
CA LEU A 370 -28.83 -36.30 -15.22
C LEU A 370 -30.03 -37.11 -14.71
N LYS A 371 -29.76 -38.17 -13.93
CA LYS A 371 -30.80 -39.01 -13.31
C LYS A 371 -31.43 -38.33 -12.10
N LEU A 372 -32.50 -37.56 -12.33
CA LEU A 372 -33.29 -36.89 -11.30
C LEU A 372 -34.18 -37.86 -10.48
N LYS A 373 -33.56 -38.83 -9.80
CA LYS A 373 -34.25 -39.95 -9.12
C LYS A 373 -35.29 -39.47 -8.08
N ASN A 374 -35.01 -38.37 -7.39
CA ASN A 374 -35.87 -37.85 -6.32
C ASN A 374 -37.03 -36.97 -6.83
N LEU A 375 -36.94 -36.46 -8.06
CA LEU A 375 -37.99 -35.65 -8.68
C LEU A 375 -38.99 -36.48 -9.47
N ARG A 376 -38.75 -37.80 -9.60
CA ARG A 376 -39.61 -38.69 -10.37
C ARG A 376 -41.06 -38.68 -9.87
N ALA A 377 -41.27 -38.67 -8.55
CA ALA A 377 -42.60 -38.59 -7.96
C ALA A 377 -43.30 -37.25 -8.29
N HIS A 378 -42.56 -36.14 -8.23
CA HIS A 378 -43.08 -34.82 -8.55
C HIS A 378 -43.42 -34.65 -10.04
N LEU A 379 -42.54 -35.14 -10.93
CA LEU A 379 -42.79 -35.13 -12.39
C LEU A 379 -43.98 -36.03 -12.76
N SER A 380 -44.14 -37.19 -12.11
CA SER A 380 -45.31 -38.06 -12.29
C SER A 380 -46.59 -37.39 -11.77
N TRP A 381 -46.53 -36.71 -10.63
CA TRP A 381 -47.66 -35.94 -10.10
C TRP A 381 -48.05 -34.78 -11.03
N MET A 382 -47.09 -34.07 -11.63
CA MET A 382 -47.38 -33.03 -12.62
C MET A 382 -48.08 -33.60 -13.86
N LYS A 383 -47.68 -34.79 -14.33
CA LYS A 383 -48.37 -35.47 -15.45
C LYS A 383 -49.79 -35.90 -15.09
N SER A 384 -50.03 -36.39 -13.86
CA SER A 384 -51.38 -36.75 -13.41
C SER A 384 -52.26 -35.52 -13.11
N ARG A 385 -51.66 -34.33 -12.95
CA ARG A 385 -52.40 -33.07 -12.79
C ARG A 385 -53.22 -32.72 -14.04
N ILE A 386 -52.75 -33.09 -15.24
CA ILE A 386 -53.42 -32.80 -16.52
C ILE A 386 -54.69 -33.64 -16.71
N THR A 387 -54.81 -34.80 -16.07
CA THR A 387 -55.97 -35.70 -16.21
C THR A 387 -56.98 -35.62 -15.07
N CYS A 388 -56.71 -34.86 -14.00
CA CYS A 388 -57.57 -34.75 -12.83
C CYS A 388 -58.27 -33.38 -12.76
N HIS A 389 -59.31 -33.18 -13.56
CA HIS A 389 -60.20 -32.02 -13.41
C HIS A 389 -61.29 -32.18 -12.34
N ARG A 390 -61.37 -33.32 -11.62
CA ARG A 390 -62.44 -33.55 -10.63
C ARG A 390 -61.99 -34.40 -9.44
N SER A 391 -61.05 -33.91 -8.63
CA SER A 391 -60.99 -34.29 -7.21
C SER A 391 -60.32 -33.20 -6.39
N PRO A 392 -60.97 -32.70 -5.32
CA PRO A 392 -60.34 -31.77 -4.40
C PRO A 392 -59.47 -32.58 -3.44
N MET A 393 -58.15 -32.41 -3.47
CA MET A 393 -57.35 -32.52 -2.24
C MET A 393 -55.90 -32.08 -2.44
N GLY A 394 -55.49 -31.23 -1.50
CA GLY A 394 -54.19 -30.59 -1.35
C GLY A 394 -54.43 -29.14 -0.95
N LEU A 395 -53.56 -28.53 -0.14
CA LEU A 395 -53.50 -27.06 -0.02
C LEU A 395 -53.14 -26.52 -1.40
N GLY A 396 -54.15 -26.46 -2.26
CA GLY A 396 -54.09 -25.84 -3.56
C GLY A 396 -53.81 -24.37 -3.30
N ASP A 397 -52.75 -23.90 -3.90
CA ASP A 397 -52.45 -22.50 -4.07
C ASP A 397 -53.76 -21.72 -4.27
N THR A 398 -54.14 -20.92 -3.27
CA THR A 398 -55.39 -20.14 -3.29
C THR A 398 -55.23 -18.88 -4.13
N THR A 399 -54.20 -18.82 -4.99
CA THR A 399 -54.05 -17.78 -6.00
C THR A 399 -55.21 -17.88 -6.98
N HIS A 400 -56.20 -17.02 -6.74
CA HIS A 400 -57.25 -16.75 -7.70
C HIS A 400 -56.60 -16.02 -8.89
N PHE A 401 -56.47 -16.72 -10.01
CA PHE A 401 -56.13 -16.08 -11.28
C PHE A 401 -57.38 -15.38 -11.81
N THR A 402 -57.23 -14.09 -12.13
CA THR A 402 -58.25 -13.30 -12.81
C THR A 402 -58.72 -14.00 -14.08
N SER A 403 -59.99 -14.39 -14.13
CA SER A 403 -60.64 -14.86 -15.36
C SER A 403 -61.42 -13.70 -15.96
N LEU A 404 -60.83 -13.02 -16.94
CA LEU A 404 -61.50 -11.95 -17.70
C LEU A 404 -62.57 -12.58 -18.61
N GLN A 405 -63.78 -12.79 -18.08
CA GLN A 405 -64.94 -13.09 -18.92
C GLN A 405 -65.51 -11.79 -19.46
N HIS A 406 -65.20 -11.47 -20.72
CA HIS A 406 -65.62 -10.21 -21.37
C HIS A 406 -67.14 -10.12 -21.66
N SER A 407 -67.91 -11.18 -21.41
CA SER A 407 -69.33 -11.27 -21.79
C SER A 407 -70.31 -10.79 -20.70
N GLU A 408 -69.92 -10.81 -19.42
CA GLU A 408 -70.79 -10.44 -18.30
C GLU A 408 -70.01 -9.66 -17.24
N PRO A 409 -70.66 -8.75 -16.48
CA PRO A 409 -69.99 -8.01 -15.42
C PRO A 409 -69.50 -8.93 -14.31
N PRO A 410 -68.32 -8.67 -13.71
CA PRO A 410 -67.84 -9.41 -12.55
C PRO A 410 -68.82 -9.33 -11.38
N ALA A 411 -69.00 -10.43 -10.66
CA ALA A 411 -69.90 -10.47 -9.52
C ALA A 411 -69.26 -9.79 -8.29
N LEU A 412 -69.57 -8.52 -8.07
CA LEU A 412 -69.35 -7.85 -6.79
C LEU A 412 -70.57 -8.09 -5.90
N SER A 413 -70.52 -9.08 -5.01
CA SER A 413 -71.64 -9.37 -4.12
C SER A 413 -71.72 -8.37 -2.97
N SER A 414 -72.91 -7.82 -2.73
CA SER A 414 -73.19 -6.91 -1.61
C SER A 414 -73.18 -7.60 -0.25
N SER A 415 -73.28 -8.94 -0.22
CA SER A 415 -73.56 -9.66 1.02
C SER A 415 -72.35 -9.89 1.92
N GLU A 416 -71.12 -10.02 1.41
CA GLU A 416 -69.91 -10.21 2.24
C GLU A 416 -68.65 -9.71 1.51
N ALA A 417 -67.92 -8.77 2.13
CA ALA A 417 -66.59 -8.38 1.68
C ALA A 417 -65.56 -9.49 1.96
N PRO A 418 -64.70 -9.86 0.99
CA PRO A 418 -63.52 -10.68 1.22
C PRO A 418 -62.79 -10.32 2.52
N LYS A 419 -62.56 -11.34 3.36
CA LYS A 419 -61.80 -11.17 4.61
C LYS A 419 -60.31 -10.86 4.39
N ASP A 420 -59.83 -11.02 3.15
CA ASP A 420 -58.44 -10.78 2.73
C ASP A 420 -58.36 -9.51 1.87
N ALA A 421 -57.56 -8.54 2.32
CA ALA A 421 -57.38 -7.25 1.65
C ALA A 421 -56.77 -7.38 0.24
N SER A 422 -55.94 -8.40 0.00
CA SER A 422 -55.33 -8.64 -1.32
C SER A 422 -56.34 -9.16 -2.34
N MET A 423 -57.30 -9.96 -1.88
CA MET A 423 -58.43 -10.45 -2.66
C MET A 423 -59.43 -9.33 -2.97
N GLU A 424 -59.69 -8.43 -2.00
CA GLU A 424 -60.54 -7.24 -2.22
C GLU A 424 -59.98 -6.37 -3.35
N LEU A 425 -58.69 -6.04 -3.31
CA LEU A 425 -58.04 -5.21 -4.33
C LEU A 425 -58.08 -5.85 -5.72
N THR A 426 -57.95 -7.17 -5.79
CA THR A 426 -57.98 -7.90 -7.06
C THR A 426 -59.39 -7.91 -7.65
N GLN A 427 -60.44 -8.08 -6.83
CA GLN A 427 -61.83 -8.00 -7.29
C GLN A 427 -62.21 -6.60 -7.78
N LEU A 428 -61.71 -5.55 -7.13
CA LEU A 428 -61.91 -4.17 -7.57
C LEU A 428 -61.20 -3.92 -8.91
N LEU A 429 -59.95 -4.36 -9.06
CA LEU A 429 -59.19 -4.24 -10.29
C LEU A 429 -59.84 -5.02 -11.46
N ASP A 430 -60.39 -6.20 -11.19
CA ASP A 430 -61.12 -6.99 -12.18
C ASP A 430 -62.37 -6.25 -12.68
N PHE A 431 -63.11 -5.59 -11.78
CA PHE A 431 -64.25 -4.75 -12.14
C PHE A 431 -63.82 -3.53 -12.97
N GLU A 432 -62.77 -2.82 -12.56
CA GLU A 432 -62.22 -1.67 -13.28
C GLU A 432 -61.76 -2.06 -14.70
N THR A 433 -61.04 -3.17 -14.81
CA THR A 433 -60.55 -3.71 -16.08
C THR A 433 -61.71 -4.13 -16.99
N TRP A 434 -62.78 -4.70 -16.43
CA TRP A 434 -63.98 -5.02 -17.19
C TRP A 434 -64.73 -3.77 -17.65
N VAL A 435 -64.84 -2.75 -16.80
CA VAL A 435 -65.43 -1.45 -17.18
C VAL A 435 -64.65 -0.81 -18.32
N GLU A 436 -63.32 -0.83 -18.26
CA GLU A 436 -62.44 -0.27 -19.29
C GLU A 436 -62.57 -1.04 -20.62
N SER A 437 -62.54 -2.37 -20.58
CA SER A 437 -62.39 -3.20 -21.79
C SER A 437 -63.69 -3.73 -22.39
N ALA A 438 -64.74 -3.95 -21.58
CA ALA A 438 -65.92 -4.74 -21.99
C ALA A 438 -67.27 -4.01 -21.86
N LEU A 439 -67.37 -2.95 -21.04
CA LEU A 439 -68.65 -2.24 -20.80
C LEU A 439 -69.28 -1.68 -22.08
N SER A 440 -68.47 -1.11 -22.97
CA SER A 440 -68.97 -0.49 -24.22
C SER A 440 -69.59 -1.52 -25.17
N GLY A 441 -68.98 -2.71 -25.27
CA GLY A 441 -69.50 -3.83 -26.06
C GLY A 441 -70.73 -4.46 -25.43
N TRP A 442 -70.70 -4.65 -24.10
CA TRP A 442 -71.84 -5.19 -23.34
C TRP A 442 -73.07 -4.28 -23.44
N SER A 443 -72.88 -2.95 -23.29
CA SER A 443 -73.98 -1.97 -23.40
C SER A 443 -74.65 -1.98 -24.77
N LYS A 444 -73.86 -2.01 -25.87
CA LYS A 444 -74.40 -2.16 -27.23
C LYS A 444 -75.23 -3.43 -27.39
N SER A 445 -74.69 -4.57 -26.95
CA SER A 445 -75.37 -5.86 -27.00
C SER A 445 -76.73 -5.85 -26.27
N LYS A 446 -76.82 -5.19 -25.11
CA LYS A 446 -78.07 -5.07 -24.34
C LYS A 446 -79.04 -4.00 -24.90
N MET A 447 -78.55 -2.98 -25.60
CA MET A 447 -79.40 -1.98 -26.28
C MET A 447 -79.98 -2.51 -27.61
N ASP A 448 -79.22 -3.30 -28.37
CA ASP A 448 -79.70 -3.93 -29.60
C ASP A 448 -80.84 -4.94 -29.32
N LEU A 449 -80.81 -5.59 -28.15
CA LEU A 449 -81.91 -6.42 -27.63
C LEU A 449 -83.18 -5.61 -27.29
N LYS A 450 -83.07 -4.30 -27.05
CA LYS A 450 -84.20 -3.40 -26.77
C LYS A 450 -84.92 -2.96 -28.05
N ALA A 451 -84.19 -2.80 -29.16
CA ALA A 451 -84.72 -2.39 -30.46
C ALA A 451 -85.53 -3.49 -31.17
N THR A 452 -85.36 -4.75 -30.78
CA THR A 452 -85.99 -5.93 -31.41
C THR A 452 -87.34 -6.33 -30.78
N ASN A 453 -87.89 -5.52 -29.88
CA ASN A 453 -89.26 -5.63 -29.33
C ASN A 453 -89.65 -6.98 -28.66
N ILE A 454 -88.66 -7.77 -28.19
CA ILE A 454 -88.95 -9.07 -27.57
C ILE A 454 -88.95 -9.07 -26.04
N ASN A 455 -88.25 -8.17 -25.31
CA ASN A 455 -88.34 -8.17 -23.83
C ASN A 455 -87.90 -6.85 -23.19
N HIS A 456 -88.86 -5.96 -22.91
CA HIS A 456 -88.59 -4.67 -22.25
C HIS A 456 -88.08 -4.84 -20.79
N GLU A 457 -88.58 -5.87 -20.08
CA GLU A 457 -88.23 -6.16 -18.68
C GLU A 457 -86.75 -6.58 -18.49
N VAL A 458 -86.16 -7.27 -19.47
CA VAL A 458 -84.78 -7.80 -19.39
C VAL A 458 -83.75 -6.67 -19.52
N SER A 459 -84.05 -5.62 -20.30
CA SER A 459 -83.16 -4.48 -20.48
C SER A 459 -83.14 -3.56 -19.25
N GLU A 460 -84.31 -3.29 -18.64
CA GLU A 460 -84.38 -2.51 -17.40
C GLU A 460 -83.75 -3.24 -16.21
N SER A 461 -83.95 -4.56 -16.11
CA SER A 461 -83.27 -5.41 -15.13
C SER A 461 -81.74 -5.30 -15.25
N ALA A 462 -81.19 -5.35 -16.47
CA ALA A 462 -79.74 -5.33 -16.68
C ALA A 462 -79.11 -3.97 -16.32
N VAL A 463 -79.78 -2.86 -16.61
CA VAL A 463 -79.32 -1.51 -16.22
C VAL A 463 -79.35 -1.35 -14.70
N LYS A 464 -80.40 -1.86 -14.04
CA LYS A 464 -80.49 -1.85 -12.58
C LYS A 464 -79.40 -2.70 -11.93
N THR A 465 -79.10 -3.88 -12.47
CA THR A 465 -77.99 -4.72 -11.99
C THR A 465 -76.64 -4.01 -12.14
N LEU A 466 -76.40 -3.29 -13.23
CA LEU A 466 -75.17 -2.51 -13.40
C LEU A 466 -75.09 -1.34 -12.41
N GLN A 467 -76.22 -0.67 -12.15
CA GLN A 467 -76.28 0.40 -11.16
C GLN A 467 -75.97 -0.11 -9.74
N ASP A 468 -76.59 -1.22 -9.34
CA ASP A 468 -76.33 -1.86 -8.05
C ASP A 468 -74.86 -2.29 -7.92
N LEU A 469 -74.24 -2.80 -8.99
CA LEU A 469 -72.82 -3.15 -9.01
C LEU A 469 -71.90 -1.93 -8.89
N ILE A 470 -72.23 -0.83 -9.54
CA ILE A 470 -71.47 0.43 -9.46
C ILE A 470 -71.56 1.01 -8.04
N ASP A 471 -72.73 0.96 -7.41
CA ASP A 471 -72.91 1.44 -6.04
C ASP A 471 -72.10 0.60 -5.04
N VAL A 472 -72.12 -0.73 -5.18
CA VAL A 472 -71.28 -1.65 -4.37
C VAL A 472 -69.79 -1.43 -4.62
N TYR A 473 -69.38 -1.21 -5.87
CA TYR A 473 -68.00 -0.86 -6.20
C TYR A 473 -67.58 0.44 -5.50
N TYR A 474 -68.39 1.51 -5.57
CA TYR A 474 -68.03 2.79 -4.97
C TYR A 474 -67.88 2.71 -3.45
N GLU A 475 -68.75 1.97 -2.74
CA GLU A 475 -68.60 1.77 -1.30
C GLU A 475 -67.30 1.03 -0.95
N ARG A 476 -67.00 -0.06 -1.65
CA ARG A 476 -65.82 -0.89 -1.41
C ARG A 476 -64.52 -0.19 -1.81
N ALA A 477 -64.49 0.43 -2.99
CA ALA A 477 -63.35 1.20 -3.48
C ALA A 477 -63.02 2.37 -2.55
N ARG A 478 -64.04 3.05 -2.00
CA ARG A 478 -63.83 4.15 -1.03
C ARG A 478 -63.16 3.66 0.26
N ALA A 479 -63.54 2.48 0.75
CA ALA A 479 -62.91 1.88 1.92
C ALA A 479 -61.50 1.34 1.63
N ALA A 480 -61.30 0.70 0.46
CA ALA A 480 -60.04 0.07 0.08
C ALA A 480 -58.96 1.09 -0.34
N TYR A 481 -59.33 2.15 -1.07
CA TYR A 481 -58.40 3.17 -1.57
C TYR A 481 -58.32 4.42 -0.68
N GLY A 482 -59.19 4.56 0.33
CA GLY A 482 -59.24 5.72 1.24
C GLY A 482 -58.02 5.89 2.16
N GLY A 483 -57.09 4.94 2.19
CA GLY A 483 -55.84 5.00 2.97
C GLY A 483 -54.70 5.81 2.32
N HIS A 484 -54.94 6.44 1.16
CA HIS A 484 -53.95 7.25 0.45
C HIS A 484 -54.47 8.66 0.17
N SER A 485 -54.53 9.48 1.23
CA SER A 485 -54.56 10.95 1.16
C SER A 485 -53.52 11.54 2.08
#